data_AF-A0A949CP35-F1
#
_entry.id   AF-A0A949CP35-F1
#
_cell.length_a   1.000
_cell.length_b   1.000
_cell.length_c   1.000
_cell.angle_alpha   90.00
_cell.angle_beta   90.00
_cell.angle_gamma   90.00
#
_symmetry.space_group_name_H-M   'P 1'
#
loop_
_entity.id
_entity.type
_entity.pdbx_description
1 polymer ?
#
loop_
_entity_poly.entity_id
_entity_poly.type
_entity_poly.pdbx_seq_one_letter_code
_entity_poly.pdbx_strand_id
1 'polypeptide(L)'
;VPAQSGAPAVTNDFYSFDRLNEPVRLKVLGNDSSPSGSSLRLVGVAQYPSQKEPGILTPFNSAIEIDIDTNEIIFTPGFGTYESFVYVVSDAEGRLSQGKVAVSFVNA
;
A
#
# COMPACT_ATOMS: atom_id res chain seq x y z
N VAL A 1 3.36 30.34 4.04
CA VAL A 1 3.97 29.73 2.83
C VAL A 1 2.81 29.17 2.02
N PRO A 2 2.66 29.48 0.72
CA PRO A 2 1.61 28.82 -0.06
C PRO A 2 1.91 27.32 -0.06
N ALA A 3 0.88 26.49 0.15
CA ALA A 3 1.05 25.05 0.09
C ALA A 3 1.65 24.67 -1.27
N GLN A 4 2.79 23.98 -1.29
CA GLN A 4 3.47 23.65 -2.53
C GLN A 4 2.57 22.74 -3.38
N SER A 5 2.42 23.06 -4.66
CA SER A 5 1.57 22.30 -5.58
C SER A 5 2.32 21.06 -6.09
N GLY A 6 1.71 19.88 -5.96
CA GLY A 6 2.24 18.61 -6.46
C GLY A 6 1.41 17.44 -5.94
N ALA A 7 1.35 16.34 -6.70
CA ALA A 7 0.77 15.09 -6.22
C ALA A 7 1.62 14.52 -5.06
N PRO A 8 1.09 13.57 -4.26
CA PRO A 8 1.86 12.93 -3.20
C PRO A 8 3.21 12.39 -3.70
N ALA A 9 4.28 12.66 -2.96
CA ALA A 9 5.58 12.03 -3.17
C ALA A 9 5.57 10.67 -2.46
N VAL A 10 5.73 9.60 -3.25
CA VAL A 10 5.56 8.22 -2.80
C VAL A 10 6.89 7.47 -2.87
N THR A 11 7.20 6.71 -1.82
CA THR A 11 8.39 5.85 -1.74
C THR A 11 7.95 4.39 -1.70
N ASN A 12 8.57 3.54 -2.53
CA ASN A 12 8.26 2.11 -2.53
C ASN A 12 8.66 1.45 -1.21
N ASP A 13 7.88 0.45 -0.80
CA ASP A 13 8.04 -0.26 0.46
C ASP A 13 8.56 -1.68 0.26
N PHE A 14 9.29 -2.15 1.27
CA PHE A 14 9.71 -3.54 1.38
C PHE A 14 9.46 -4.07 2.80
N TYR A 15 8.83 -5.25 2.90
CA TYR A 15 8.59 -5.95 4.15
C TYR A 15 9.10 -7.39 4.07
N SER A 16 9.47 -7.95 5.23
CA SER A 16 9.87 -9.36 5.33
C SER A 16 9.18 -10.00 6.53
N PHE A 17 8.59 -11.17 6.32
CA PHE A 17 7.87 -11.93 7.33
C PHE A 17 8.34 -13.39 7.35
N ASP A 18 8.10 -14.09 8.46
CA ASP A 18 8.47 -15.49 8.66
C ASP A 18 7.26 -16.43 8.75
N ARG A 19 6.06 -15.93 8.42
CA ARG A 19 4.78 -16.65 8.55
C ARG A 19 3.86 -16.38 7.38
N LEU A 20 3.06 -17.39 7.04
CA LEU A 20 1.98 -17.33 6.07
C LEU A 20 0.61 -17.42 6.77
N ASN A 21 -0.46 -17.01 6.09
CA ASN A 21 -1.85 -17.07 6.54
C ASN A 21 -2.21 -16.27 7.82
N GLU A 22 -1.28 -15.50 8.38
CA GLU A 22 -1.53 -14.58 9.49
C GLU A 22 -1.60 -13.14 8.99
N PRO A 23 -2.67 -12.37 9.29
CA PRO A 23 -2.80 -10.99 8.85
C PRO A 23 -1.75 -10.11 9.52
N VAL A 24 -1.09 -9.27 8.73
CA VAL A 24 -0.15 -8.25 9.18
C VAL A 24 -0.59 -6.87 8.68
N ARG A 25 -0.22 -5.83 9.42
CA ARG A 25 -0.49 -4.43 9.04
C ARG A 25 0.73 -3.80 8.41
N LEU A 26 0.55 -3.18 7.24
CA LEU A 26 1.59 -2.50 6.50
C LEU A 26 1.37 -0.99 6.55
N LYS A 27 2.34 -0.27 7.12
CA LYS A 27 2.33 1.20 7.26
C LYS A 27 3.02 1.88 6.07
N VAL A 28 2.47 1.66 4.89
CA VAL A 28 3.07 2.11 3.61
C VAL A 28 3.18 3.63 3.48
N LEU A 29 2.35 4.41 4.18
CA LEU A 29 2.41 5.87 4.14
C LEU A 29 3.50 6.47 5.05
N GLY A 30 4.25 5.65 5.79
CA GLY A 30 5.19 6.11 6.81
C GLY A 30 6.39 6.91 6.27
N ASN A 31 6.72 6.73 4.99
CA ASN A 31 7.80 7.39 4.25
C ASN A 31 7.29 8.22 3.06
N ASP A 32 5.98 8.47 3.00
CA ASP A 32 5.32 9.28 1.98
C ASP A 32 5.05 10.70 2.48
N SER A 33 4.88 11.64 1.55
CA SER A 33 4.55 13.02 1.90
C SER A 33 3.71 13.74 0.86
N SER A 34 2.87 14.66 1.31
CA SER A 34 2.24 15.65 0.42
C SER A 34 3.14 16.88 0.33
N PRO A 35 3.48 17.38 -0.87
CA PRO A 35 4.17 18.66 -1.01
C PRO A 35 3.43 19.84 -0.35
N SER A 36 2.09 19.79 -0.32
CA SER A 36 1.28 20.82 0.35
C SER A 36 1.27 20.68 1.87
N GLY A 37 1.81 19.58 2.42
CA GLY A 37 1.74 19.22 3.84
C GLY A 37 0.39 18.66 4.27
N SER A 38 -0.52 18.40 3.32
CA SER A 38 -1.82 17.79 3.60
C SER A 38 -1.72 16.31 4.00
N SER A 39 -2.72 15.81 4.72
CA SER A 39 -2.79 14.40 5.10
C SER A 39 -2.97 13.50 3.89
N LEU A 40 -2.33 12.34 3.92
CA LEU A 40 -2.44 11.30 2.89
C LEU A 40 -3.46 10.22 3.29
N ARG A 41 -4.20 9.70 2.31
CA ARG A 41 -5.17 8.61 2.49
C ARG A 41 -4.97 7.51 1.45
N LEU A 42 -5.04 6.26 1.89
CA LEU A 42 -5.13 5.11 1.00
C LEU A 42 -6.51 5.08 0.34
N VAL A 43 -6.54 4.97 -0.99
CA VAL A 43 -7.79 5.00 -1.78
C VAL A 43 -7.91 3.83 -2.75
N GLY A 44 -6.93 2.93 -2.78
CA GLY A 44 -7.03 1.69 -3.54
C GLY A 44 -5.76 0.85 -3.48
N VAL A 45 -5.92 -0.42 -3.76
CA VAL A 45 -4.86 -1.40 -3.97
C VAL A 45 -5.07 -2.12 -5.30
N ALA A 46 -3.99 -2.64 -5.86
CA ALA A 46 -4.02 -3.28 -7.16
C ALA A 46 -2.86 -4.25 -7.36
N GLN A 47 -3.11 -5.35 -8.07
CA GLN A 47 -2.03 -6.24 -8.52
C GLN A 47 -1.15 -5.54 -9.58
N TYR A 48 -1.79 -4.72 -10.42
CA TYR A 48 -1.16 -3.98 -11.50
C TYR A 48 -1.63 -2.52 -11.49
N PRO A 49 -0.79 -1.55 -11.90
CA PRO A 49 -1.07 -0.11 -11.80
C PRO A 49 -2.38 0.39 -12.41
N SER A 50 -2.98 -0.36 -13.34
CA SER A 50 -4.19 0.03 -14.08
C SER A 50 -5.51 -0.35 -13.39
N GLN A 51 -5.47 -1.09 -12.29
CA GLN A 51 -6.66 -1.44 -11.50
C GLN A 51 -6.60 -0.72 -10.15
N LYS A 52 -7.74 -0.48 -9.50
CA LYS A 52 -7.78 -0.03 -8.11
C LYS A 52 -9.08 -0.51 -7.46
N GLU A 53 -8.95 -1.23 -6.38
CA GLU A 53 -10.06 -1.75 -5.59
C GLU A 53 -9.77 -1.50 -4.10
N PRO A 54 -10.78 -1.46 -3.22
CA PRO A 54 -10.56 -1.34 -1.77
C PRO A 54 -9.85 -2.59 -1.19
N GLY A 55 -9.91 -3.72 -1.92
CA GLY A 55 -9.15 -4.93 -1.62
C GLY A 55 -9.05 -5.86 -2.83
N ILE A 56 -8.05 -6.74 -2.83
CA ILE A 56 -7.78 -7.69 -3.91
C ILE A 56 -7.35 -9.07 -3.36
N LEU A 57 -7.58 -10.12 -4.16
CA LEU A 57 -6.94 -11.42 -4.01
C LEU A 57 -5.91 -11.59 -5.14
N THR A 58 -4.69 -11.99 -4.77
CA THR A 58 -3.61 -12.20 -5.73
C THR A 58 -3.63 -13.63 -6.31
N PRO A 59 -2.91 -13.91 -7.40
CA PRO A 59 -2.74 -15.27 -7.91
C PRO A 59 -2.11 -16.25 -6.89
N PHE A 60 -1.44 -15.72 -5.87
CA PHE A 60 -0.83 -16.47 -4.77
C PHE A 60 -1.76 -16.66 -3.57
N ASN A 61 -3.05 -16.33 -3.72
CA ASN A 61 -4.06 -16.37 -2.68
C ASN A 61 -3.77 -15.44 -1.49
N SER A 62 -2.95 -14.41 -1.68
CA SER A 62 -2.79 -13.35 -0.69
C SER A 62 -4.00 -12.41 -0.73
N ALA A 63 -4.50 -12.03 0.44
CA ALA A 63 -5.53 -11.00 0.59
C ALA A 63 -4.90 -9.66 0.97
N ILE A 64 -5.26 -8.60 0.25
CA ILE A 64 -4.78 -7.23 0.50
C ILE A 64 -6.01 -6.35 0.63
N GLU A 65 -6.18 -5.70 1.77
CA GLU A 65 -7.35 -4.88 2.10
C GLU A 65 -6.91 -3.56 2.74
N ILE A 66 -7.62 -2.47 2.44
CA ILE A 66 -7.42 -1.19 3.12
C ILE A 66 -8.31 -1.14 4.38
N ASP A 67 -7.68 -0.92 5.53
CA ASP A 67 -8.36 -0.52 6.75
C ASP A 67 -8.54 1.01 6.72
N ILE A 68 -9.75 1.47 6.41
CA ILE A 68 -10.04 2.91 6.27
C ILE A 68 -10.00 3.67 7.60
N ASP A 69 -10.20 2.97 8.72
CA ASP A 69 -10.22 3.58 10.05
C ASP A 69 -8.80 3.84 10.52
N THR A 70 -7.87 2.90 10.30
CA THR A 70 -6.45 3.06 10.64
C THR A 70 -5.62 3.68 9.52
N ASN A 71 -6.12 3.70 8.28
CA ASN A 71 -5.42 4.15 7.08
C ASN A 71 -4.14 3.34 6.81
N GLU A 72 -4.25 2.03 7.01
CA GLU A 72 -3.19 1.04 6.79
C GLU A 72 -3.68 -0.06 5.84
N ILE A 73 -2.75 -0.87 5.35
CA ILE A 73 -3.08 -2.07 4.56
C ILE A 73 -3.05 -3.28 5.49
N ILE A 74 -4.12 -4.06 5.51
CA ILE A 74 -4.15 -5.41 6.07
C ILE A 74 -3.72 -6.37 4.96
N PHE A 75 -2.61 -7.05 5.18
CA PHE A 75 -2.07 -8.04 4.27
C PHE A 75 -2.14 -9.42 4.92
N THR A 76 -2.90 -10.34 4.33
CA THR A 76 -2.93 -11.74 4.71
C THR A 76 -2.19 -12.54 3.65
N PRO A 77 -0.96 -13.00 3.91
CA PRO A 77 -0.17 -13.72 2.93
C PRO A 77 -0.78 -15.09 2.62
N GLY A 78 -0.84 -15.42 1.33
CA GLY A 78 -1.25 -16.74 0.85
C GLY A 78 -0.07 -17.72 0.83
N PHE A 79 0.30 -18.20 -0.36
CA PHE A 79 1.42 -19.13 -0.57
C PHE A 79 2.57 -18.51 -1.37
N GLY A 80 3.76 -19.12 -1.28
CA GLY A 80 4.95 -18.67 -2.02
C GLY A 80 5.93 -17.89 -1.15
N THR A 81 7.01 -17.40 -1.78
CA THR A 81 8.14 -16.75 -1.08
C THR A 81 8.22 -15.24 -1.34
N TYR A 82 7.36 -14.72 -2.21
CA TYR A 82 7.35 -13.32 -2.59
C TYR A 82 5.95 -12.88 -3.03
N GLU A 83 5.59 -11.64 -2.70
CA GLU A 83 4.39 -10.97 -3.18
C GLU A 83 4.72 -9.52 -3.56
N SER A 84 4.01 -8.97 -4.55
CA SER A 84 4.10 -7.54 -4.84
C SER A 84 2.78 -6.98 -5.34
N PHE A 85 2.45 -5.77 -4.89
CA PHE A 85 1.24 -5.05 -5.30
C PHE A 85 1.49 -3.54 -5.28
N VAL A 86 0.52 -2.78 -5.77
CA VAL A 86 0.52 -1.32 -5.82
C VAL A 86 -0.54 -0.79 -4.86
N TYR A 87 -0.22 0.26 -4.12
CA TYR A 87 -1.22 1.09 -3.43
C TYR A 87 -1.39 2.43 -4.13
N VAL A 88 -2.58 2.99 -4.00
CA VAL A 88 -2.95 4.32 -4.49
C VAL A 88 -3.20 5.22 -3.29
N VAL A 89 -2.53 6.36 -3.27
CA VAL A 89 -2.65 7.38 -2.23
C VAL A 89 -3.25 8.65 -2.82
N SER A 90 -4.12 9.30 -2.07
CA SER A 90 -4.67 10.62 -2.35
C SER A 90 -4.21 11.61 -1.28
N ASP A 91 -3.90 12.84 -1.70
CA ASP A 91 -3.88 13.98 -0.78
C ASP A 91 -5.29 14.56 -0.57
N ALA A 92 -5.41 15.58 0.28
CA ALA A 92 -6.67 16.27 0.56
C ALA A 92 -7.22 17.05 -0.65
N GLU A 93 -6.36 17.36 -1.62
CA GLU A 93 -6.70 18.03 -2.88
C GLU A 93 -7.20 17.04 -3.95
N GLY A 94 -7.21 15.73 -3.66
CA GLY A 94 -7.68 14.67 -4.55
C GLY A 94 -6.66 14.23 -5.61
N ARG A 95 -5.38 14.67 -5.50
CA ARG A 95 -4.32 14.25 -6.41
C ARG A 95 -3.82 12.87 -6.01
N LEU A 96 -3.61 12.02 -7.02
CA LEU A 96 -3.26 10.62 -6.82
C LEU A 96 -1.79 10.35 -7.15
N SER A 97 -1.19 9.46 -6.37
CA SER A 97 0.09 8.82 -6.67
C SER A 97 0.01 7.32 -6.37
N GLN A 98 1.00 6.57 -6.85
CA GLN A 98 1.09 5.12 -6.66
C GLN A 98 2.44 4.73 -6.06
N GLY A 99 2.42 3.77 -5.15
CA GLY A 99 3.61 3.16 -4.57
C GLY A 99 3.59 1.65 -4.74
N LYS A 100 4.76 1.04 -4.90
CA LYS A 100 4.91 -0.41 -4.96
C LYS A 100 5.28 -0.95 -3.58
N VAL A 101 4.60 -2.01 -3.17
CA VAL A 101 4.99 -2.84 -2.03
C VAL A 101 5.59 -4.14 -2.55
N ALA A 102 6.72 -4.53 -1.98
CA ALA A 102 7.31 -5.85 -2.14
C ALA A 102 7.37 -6.55 -0.78
N VAL A 103 6.97 -7.81 -0.73
CA VAL A 103 6.98 -8.61 0.49
C VAL A 103 7.76 -9.88 0.21
N SER A 104 8.69 -10.24 1.09
CA SER A 104 9.34 -11.55 1.08
C SER A 104 8.92 -12.38 2.29
N PHE A 105 8.88 -13.70 2.09
CA PHE A 105 8.66 -14.66 3.17
C PHE A 105 9.92 -15.49 3.37
N VAL A 106 10.58 -15.30 4.51
CA VAL A 106 11.78 -16.04 4.89
C VAL A 106 11.37 -17.26 5.72
N ASN A 107 11.85 -18.44 5.34
CA ASN A 107 11.55 -19.72 6.03
C ASN A 107 10.08 -20.16 5.97
N ALA A 108 9.32 -19.69 4.97
CA ALA A 108 7.94 -20.12 4.71
C ALA A 108 7.83 -21.54 4.14
#